data_AF-A0A7S2Z1K2-F1
#
_entry.id   AF-A0A7S2Z1K2-F1
#
_cell.length_a   1.000
_cell.length_b   1.000
_cell.length_c   1.000
_cell.angle_alpha   90.00
_cell.angle_beta   90.00
_cell.angle_gamma   90.00
#
_symmetry.space_group_name_H-M   'P 1'
#
loop_
_entity.id
_entity.type
_entity.pdbx_description
1 polymer ?
#
loop_
_entity_poly.entity_id
_entity_poly.type
_entity_poly.pdbx_seq_one_letter_code
_entity_poly.pdbx_strand_id
1 'polypeptide(L)'
;MRTTARGLAATRATAPAAARVSARALARRSNTNTRSLVCRGAKGTYNTSYAGTEEYKRHDGDVGSSEYQIARLSTRIKQLTEHLKTHKTDHATRRGLMALLNQRNTLLQYLFKNDRATYTATIEGLGIRSRLADKL
;
A
#
# COMPACT_ATOMS: atom_id res chain seq x y z
N MET A 1 -56.50 -14.19 43.96
CA MET A 1 -55.21 -14.91 44.10
C MET A 1 -55.29 -16.22 43.34
N ARG A 2 -54.21 -16.57 42.62
CA ARG A 2 -53.91 -17.80 41.87
C ARG A 2 -54.54 -17.93 40.47
N THR A 3 -53.81 -17.42 39.47
CA THR A 3 -53.89 -17.90 38.08
C THR A 3 -52.94 -19.08 37.91
N THR A 4 -53.47 -20.18 37.37
CA THR A 4 -52.72 -21.41 37.04
C THR A 4 -52.29 -21.42 35.58
N ALA A 5 -51.19 -22.14 35.36
CA ALA A 5 -50.46 -22.35 34.12
C ALA A 5 -51.29 -22.91 32.95
N ARG A 6 -50.80 -22.66 31.73
CA ARG A 6 -50.45 -23.71 30.73
C ARG A 6 -49.95 -23.05 29.44
N GLY A 7 -48.72 -23.36 29.06
CA GLY A 7 -48.29 -23.26 27.68
C GLY A 7 -48.86 -24.42 26.87
N LEU A 8 -49.12 -24.20 25.58
CA LEU A 8 -49.11 -25.23 24.55
C LEU A 8 -48.83 -24.59 23.20
N ALA A 9 -47.80 -25.11 22.54
CA ALA A 9 -47.42 -24.78 21.17
C ALA A 9 -48.38 -25.42 20.14
N ALA A 10 -48.20 -24.98 18.90
CA ALA A 10 -48.55 -25.62 17.62
C ALA A 10 -49.73 -25.01 16.85
N THR A 11 -49.39 -24.26 15.79
CA THR A 11 -50.13 -24.33 14.52
C THR A 11 -49.15 -24.26 13.34
N ARG A 12 -48.97 -25.40 12.68
CA ARG A 12 -48.54 -25.51 11.28
C ARG A 12 -49.70 -26.15 10.52
N ALA A 13 -50.25 -25.45 9.54
CA ALA A 13 -51.09 -26.00 8.46
C ALA A 13 -51.21 -24.90 7.37
N THR A 14 -50.44 -24.99 6.28
CA THR A 14 -50.83 -25.54 4.96
C THR A 14 -51.92 -24.74 4.25
N ALA A 15 -51.55 -24.07 3.15
CA ALA A 15 -52.47 -23.59 2.12
C ALA A 15 -52.16 -24.30 0.78
N PRO A 16 -53.17 -24.70 -0.02
CA PRO A 16 -52.98 -25.53 -1.22
C PRO A 16 -53.11 -24.76 -2.55
N ALA A 17 -52.62 -25.45 -3.59
CA ALA A 17 -53.16 -25.58 -4.94
C ALA A 17 -53.27 -24.37 -5.90
N ALA A 18 -52.39 -24.43 -6.90
CA ALA A 18 -52.72 -24.42 -8.34
C ALA A 18 -53.15 -23.10 -9.01
N ALA A 19 -52.22 -22.54 -9.80
CA ALA A 19 -52.55 -21.99 -11.11
C ALA A 19 -51.56 -22.54 -12.15
N ARG A 20 -52.09 -23.36 -13.07
CA ARG A 20 -51.50 -23.76 -14.36
C ARG A 20 -51.25 -22.48 -15.19
N VAL A 21 -50.28 -22.38 -16.11
CA VAL A 21 -50.43 -22.77 -17.52
C VAL A 21 -49.13 -22.36 -18.28
N SER A 22 -48.60 -23.32 -19.05
CA SER A 22 -47.77 -23.22 -20.26
C SER A 22 -46.47 -22.38 -20.31
N ALA A 23 -45.37 -23.10 -20.53
CA ALA A 23 -44.34 -22.85 -21.53
C ALA A 23 -44.36 -21.47 -22.23
N ARG A 24 -43.50 -20.56 -21.77
CA ARG A 24 -42.78 -19.69 -22.69
C ARG A 24 -41.35 -19.57 -22.20
N ALA A 25 -40.43 -20.12 -23.00
CA ALA A 25 -39.02 -19.90 -22.87
C ALA A 25 -38.71 -18.40 -22.85
N LEU A 26 -38.57 -17.81 -21.67
CA LEU A 26 -37.79 -16.59 -21.50
C LEU A 26 -36.36 -17.05 -21.33
N ALA A 27 -35.75 -17.26 -22.49
CA ALA A 27 -34.32 -17.34 -22.63
C ALA A 27 -33.65 -16.29 -21.75
N ARG A 28 -32.78 -16.80 -20.88
CA ARG A 28 -31.63 -16.13 -20.28
C ARG A 28 -31.36 -14.77 -20.90
N ARG A 29 -31.70 -13.71 -20.18
CA ARG A 29 -30.91 -12.49 -20.25
C ARG A 29 -30.84 -11.86 -18.86
N SER A 30 -30.11 -12.53 -17.98
CA SER A 30 -29.48 -11.82 -16.86
C SER A 30 -28.62 -10.73 -17.47
N ASN A 31 -29.05 -9.50 -17.23
CA ASN A 31 -28.43 -8.25 -17.63
C ASN A 31 -26.92 -8.29 -17.38
N THR A 32 -26.12 -8.58 -18.41
CA THR A 32 -24.66 -8.40 -18.41
C THR A 32 -24.32 -6.92 -18.61
N ASN A 33 -24.91 -6.05 -17.81
CA ASN A 33 -24.53 -4.65 -17.73
C ASN A 33 -23.96 -4.32 -16.34
N THR A 34 -23.07 -5.17 -15.87
CA THR A 34 -21.80 -4.66 -15.38
C THR A 34 -20.85 -4.64 -16.58
N ARG A 35 -21.05 -3.66 -17.49
CA ARG A 35 -19.90 -2.94 -18.04
C ARG A 35 -19.23 -2.26 -16.86
N SER A 36 -18.60 -3.07 -16.02
CA SER A 36 -17.50 -2.59 -15.23
C SER A 36 -16.54 -2.09 -16.29
N LEU A 37 -16.45 -0.77 -16.40
CA LEU A 37 -15.25 -0.11 -16.84
C LEU A 37 -14.16 -0.49 -15.83
N VAL A 38 -13.82 -1.78 -15.74
CA VAL A 38 -12.46 -2.18 -15.44
C VAL A 38 -11.76 -1.80 -16.72
N CYS A 39 -11.39 -0.52 -16.81
CA CYS A 39 -10.07 -0.24 -17.32
C CYS A 39 -9.20 -1.32 -16.68
N ARG A 40 -8.79 -2.32 -17.46
CA ARG A 40 -7.64 -3.16 -17.11
C ARG A 40 -6.44 -2.22 -17.16
N GLY A 41 -6.41 -1.25 -16.26
CA GLY A 41 -5.22 -0.55 -15.89
C GLY A 41 -4.38 -1.65 -15.29
N ALA A 42 -3.41 -2.12 -16.07
CA ALA A 42 -2.36 -2.97 -15.58
C ALA A 42 -1.92 -2.38 -14.23
N LYS A 43 -2.23 -3.07 -13.13
CA LYS A 43 -1.66 -2.76 -11.82
C LYS A 43 -0.18 -3.14 -11.91
N GLY A 44 0.62 -2.34 -12.61
CA GLY A 44 1.95 -2.79 -13.02
C GLY A 44 2.76 -1.90 -13.95
N THR A 45 2.50 -0.59 -14.02
CA THR A 45 3.38 0.35 -14.78
C THR A 45 4.02 1.43 -13.90
N TYR A 46 3.83 1.38 -12.59
CA TYR A 46 4.52 2.23 -11.63
C TYR A 46 5.56 1.38 -10.89
N ASN A 47 6.80 1.87 -10.88
CA ASN A 47 8.06 1.36 -10.32
C ASN A 47 8.01 1.06 -8.80
N THR A 48 7.11 0.16 -8.40
CA THR A 48 6.63 -0.02 -7.01
C THR A 48 7.18 -1.28 -6.36
N SER A 49 8.47 -1.52 -6.49
CA SER A 49 9.16 -2.57 -5.75
C SER A 49 10.22 -1.93 -4.86
N TYR A 50 9.92 -1.79 -3.58
CA TYR A 50 10.90 -1.45 -2.54
C TYR A 50 11.53 -2.74 -2.00
N ALA A 51 12.06 -3.56 -2.92
CA ALA A 51 12.74 -4.80 -2.56
C ALA A 51 14.04 -4.42 -1.82
N GLY A 52 14.17 -4.83 -0.56
CA GLY A 52 15.34 -4.54 0.28
C GLY A 52 15.17 -3.39 1.29
N THR A 53 13.97 -2.83 1.49
CA THR A 53 13.73 -1.81 2.53
C THR A 53 13.15 -2.36 3.82
N GLU A 54 12.71 -3.63 3.83
CA GLU A 54 11.98 -4.21 4.98
C GLU A 54 12.86 -4.36 6.22
N GLU A 55 14.16 -4.54 6.05
CA GLU A 55 15.16 -4.69 7.12
C GLU A 55 15.27 -3.45 8.03
N TYR A 56 14.84 -2.28 7.54
CA TYR A 56 14.90 -1.02 8.28
C TYR A 56 13.59 -0.68 8.99
N LYS A 57 12.59 -1.57 8.95
CA LYS A 57 11.36 -1.42 9.71
C LYS A 57 11.59 -1.82 11.16
N ARG A 58 11.03 -1.06 12.10
CA ARG A 58 11.06 -1.43 13.53
C ARG A 58 10.01 -2.48 13.89
N HIS A 59 8.93 -2.52 13.12
CA HIS A 59 7.82 -3.47 13.24
C HIS A 59 7.21 -3.72 11.85
N ASP A 60 6.47 -4.82 11.67
CA ASP A 60 6.03 -5.28 10.34
C ASP A 60 5.22 -4.24 9.54
N GLY A 61 4.42 -3.43 10.25
CA GLY A 61 3.60 -2.34 9.68
C GLY A 61 4.29 -0.97 9.61
N ASP A 62 5.58 -0.87 9.87
CA ASP A 62 6.27 0.42 9.96
C ASP A 62 6.52 1.02 8.57
N VAL A 63 6.01 2.23 8.39
CA VAL A 63 6.21 3.04 7.18
C VAL A 63 6.77 4.42 7.55
N GLY A 64 6.79 4.75 8.85
CA GLY A 64 7.02 6.09 9.38
C GLY A 64 8.42 6.29 9.95
N SER A 65 9.13 5.23 10.34
CA SER A 65 10.47 5.38 10.92
C SER A 65 11.45 6.04 9.96
N SER A 66 12.32 6.87 10.53
CA SER A 66 13.31 7.62 9.76
C SER A 66 14.29 6.69 9.04
N GLU A 67 14.68 5.56 9.64
CA GLU A 67 15.54 4.56 8.99
C GLU A 67 14.90 4.01 7.71
N TYR A 68 13.66 3.53 7.84
CA TYR A 68 12.87 3.01 6.73
C TYR A 68 12.66 4.05 5.62
N GLN A 69 12.31 5.29 5.96
CA GLN A 69 12.14 6.36 4.98
C GLN A 69 13.45 6.66 4.23
N ILE A 70 14.60 6.67 4.91
CA ILE A 70 15.92 6.87 4.28
C ILE A 70 16.23 5.73 3.30
N ALA A 71 15.95 4.48 3.67
CA ALA A 71 16.14 3.32 2.80
C ALA A 71 15.24 3.40 1.55
N ARG A 72 13.98 3.78 1.72
CA ARG A 72 13.02 4.00 0.62
C ARG A 72 13.47 5.10 -0.34
N LEU A 73 13.88 6.26 0.19
CA LEU A 73 14.41 7.36 -0.60
C LEU A 73 15.68 6.96 -1.36
N SER A 74 16.57 6.20 -0.72
CA SER A 74 17.81 5.72 -1.33
C SER A 74 17.55 4.79 -2.51
N THR A 75 16.57 3.90 -2.40
CA THR A 75 16.13 3.05 -3.52
C THR A 75 15.60 3.90 -4.68
N ARG A 76 14.79 4.92 -4.38
CA ARG A 76 14.26 5.83 -5.40
C ARG A 76 15.36 6.65 -6.09
N ILE A 77 16.35 7.11 -5.32
CA ILE A 77 17.53 7.82 -5.85
C ILE A 77 18.28 6.92 -6.84
N LYS A 78 18.57 5.66 -6.48
CA LYS A 78 19.24 4.70 -7.39
C LYS A 78 18.50 4.58 -8.73
N GLN A 79 17.18 4.34 -8.69
CA GLN A 79 16.34 4.26 -9.90
C GLN A 79 16.38 5.54 -10.75
N LEU A 80 16.25 6.71 -10.13
CA LEU A 80 16.29 7.99 -10.85
C LEU A 80 17.67 8.29 -11.42
N THR A 81 18.75 7.90 -10.72
CA THR A 81 20.10 8.07 -11.26
C THR A 81 20.34 7.22 -12.50
N GLU A 82 19.80 6.00 -12.56
CA GLU A 82 19.84 5.16 -13.76
C GLU A 82 19.04 5.76 -14.92
N HIS A 83 17.83 6.25 -14.64
CA HIS A 83 16.99 6.94 -15.62
C HIS A 83 17.69 8.17 -16.22
N LEU A 84 18.38 8.97 -15.40
CA LEU A 84 19.10 10.16 -15.88
C LEU A 84 20.35 9.84 -16.69
N LYS A 85 20.95 8.64 -16.56
CA LYS A 85 22.08 8.23 -17.40
C LYS A 85 21.67 8.12 -18.87
N THR A 86 20.47 7.60 -19.14
CA THR A 86 19.91 7.51 -20.50
C THR A 86 19.29 8.83 -20.94
N HIS A 87 18.60 9.55 -20.04
CA HIS A 87 17.90 10.80 -20.34
C HIS A 87 18.64 12.04 -19.79
N LYS A 88 19.70 12.46 -20.50
CA LYS A 88 20.55 13.59 -20.07
C LYS A 88 19.85 14.96 -20.09
N THR A 89 18.81 15.13 -20.90
CA THR A 89 18.10 16.41 -21.07
C THR A 89 16.86 16.56 -20.18
N ASP A 90 16.52 15.55 -19.38
CA ASP A 90 15.39 15.67 -18.48
C ASP A 90 15.76 16.47 -17.22
N HIS A 91 15.44 17.77 -17.28
CA HIS A 91 15.68 18.71 -16.19
C HIS A 91 14.64 18.59 -15.06
N ALA A 92 13.43 18.11 -15.35
CA ALA A 92 12.36 17.99 -14.36
C ALA A 92 12.67 16.86 -13.37
N THR A 93 13.08 15.70 -13.87
CA THR A 93 13.47 14.58 -13.00
C THR A 93 14.77 14.87 -12.26
N ARG A 94 15.73 15.61 -12.85
CA ARG A 94 16.92 16.08 -12.13
C ARG A 94 16.57 16.99 -10.95
N ARG A 95 15.63 17.92 -11.11
CA ARG A 95 15.13 18.76 -10.01
C ARG A 95 14.49 17.90 -8.92
N GLY A 96 13.65 16.94 -9.30
CA GLY A 96 13.05 15.98 -8.35
C GLY A 96 14.09 15.14 -7.60
N LEU A 97 15.15 14.71 -8.27
CA LEU A 97 16.27 13.99 -7.66
C LEU A 97 16.96 14.84 -6.58
N MET A 98 17.21 16.13 -6.86
CA MET A 98 17.80 17.04 -5.87
C MET A 98 16.91 17.21 -4.65
N ALA A 99 15.60 17.33 -4.84
CA ALA A 99 14.65 17.41 -3.73
C ALA A 99 14.68 16.15 -2.85
N LEU A 100 14.75 14.95 -3.45
CA LEU A 100 14.85 13.69 -2.72
C LEU A 100 16.17 13.55 -1.94
N LEU A 101 17.29 13.99 -2.53
CA LEU A 101 18.58 14.03 -1.85
C LEU A 101 18.54 14.95 -0.63
N ASN A 102 17.93 16.13 -0.76
CA ASN A 102 17.76 17.08 0.33
C ASN A 102 16.88 16.50 1.44
N GLN A 103 15.74 15.90 1.09
CA GLN A 103 14.85 15.26 2.07
C GLN A 103 15.57 14.16 2.84
N ARG A 104 16.33 13.29 2.16
CA ARG A 104 17.14 12.25 2.81
C ARG A 104 18.18 12.85 3.76
N ASN A 105 18.85 13.92 3.35
CA ASN A 105 19.85 14.60 4.18
C ASN A 105 19.23 15.20 5.45
N THR A 106 18.01 15.76 5.37
CA THR A 106 17.29 16.26 6.53
C THR A 106 16.93 15.14 7.51
N LEU A 107 16.49 13.98 7.02
CA LEU A 107 16.21 12.81 7.87
C LEU A 107 17.48 12.28 8.56
N LEU A 108 18.61 12.26 7.85
CA LEU A 108 19.90 11.90 8.44
C LEU A 108 20.36 12.89 9.53
N GLN A 109 20.12 14.19 9.33
CA GLN A 109 20.37 15.21 10.36
C GLN A 109 19.48 15.02 11.58
N TYR A 110 18.23 14.62 11.39
CA TYR A 110 17.32 14.31 12.48
C TYR A 110 17.82 13.10 13.30
N LEU A 111 18.15 11.99 12.64
CA LEU A 111 18.71 10.81 13.31
C LEU A 111 19.99 11.16 14.08
N PHE A 112 20.92 11.89 13.47
CA PHE A 112 22.17 12.31 14.11
C PHE A 112 21.98 13.11 15.41
N LYS A 113 20.89 13.89 15.50
CA LYS A 113 20.55 14.71 16.68
C LYS A 113 19.87 13.92 17.78
N ASN A 114 19.03 12.94 17.43
CA ASN A 114 18.30 12.16 18.42
C ASN A 114 19.09 10.92 18.87
N ASP A 115 19.51 10.09 17.91
CA ASP A 115 20.07 8.76 18.17
C ASP A 115 21.32 8.51 17.31
N ARG A 116 22.49 8.60 17.94
CA ARG A 116 23.78 8.43 17.25
C ARG A 116 24.00 7.00 16.74
N ALA A 117 23.59 6.01 17.51
CA ALA A 117 23.84 4.60 17.19
C ALA A 117 23.05 4.16 15.95
N THR A 118 21.77 4.51 15.87
CA THR A 118 20.92 4.18 14.71
C THR A 118 21.38 4.91 13.45
N TYR A 119 21.85 6.15 13.60
CA TYR A 119 22.48 6.92 12.51
C TYR A 119 23.70 6.20 11.92
N THR A 120 24.63 5.74 12.76
CA THR A 120 25.83 5.03 12.29
C THR A 120 25.44 3.72 11.60
N ALA A 121 24.55 2.92 12.21
CA ALA A 121 24.08 1.66 11.64
C ALA A 121 23.38 1.84 10.28
N THR A 122 22.55 2.88 10.13
CA THR A 122 21.88 3.17 8.85
C THR A 122 22.84 3.64 7.77
N ILE A 123 23.87 4.41 8.12
CA ILE A 123 24.91 4.84 7.18
C ILE A 123 25.74 3.67 6.69
N GLU A 124 26.18 2.81 7.60
CA GLU A 124 26.96 1.62 7.27
C GLU A 124 26.15 0.66 6.39
N GLY A 125 24.89 0.41 6.74
CA GLY A 125 24.01 -0.47 5.97
C GLY A 125 23.72 0.04 4.55
N LEU A 126 23.55 1.35 4.36
CA LEU A 126 23.20 1.93 3.06
C LEU A 126 24.41 2.43 2.25
N GLY A 127 25.62 2.47 2.84
CA GLY A 127 26.84 2.98 2.21
C GLY A 127 26.77 4.47 1.84
N ILE A 128 26.09 5.29 2.65
CA ILE A 128 25.86 6.71 2.34
C ILE A 128 27.01 7.56 2.88
N ARG A 129 27.66 8.34 2.00
CA ARG A 129 28.63 9.36 2.42
C ARG A 129 27.90 10.58 2.97
N SER A 130 28.08 10.89 4.25
CA SER A 130 27.49 12.05 4.92
C SER A 130 28.57 13.08 5.27
N ARG A 131 28.23 14.37 5.16
CA ARG A 131 29.12 15.47 5.61
C ARG A 131 29.20 15.61 7.14
N LEU A 132 28.27 14.98 7.86
CA LEU A 132 28.14 15.14 9.31
C LEU A 132 29.09 14.20 10.07
N ALA A 133 29.51 13.11 9.45
CA ALA A 133 30.46 12.16 10.04
C ALA A 133 31.83 12.81 10.30
N ASP A 134 32.25 13.76 9.44
CA ASP A 134 33.55 14.43 9.55
C ASP A 134 33.65 15.41 10.75
N LYS A 135 32.54 15.68 11.45
CA LYS A 135 32.46 16.64 12.57
C LYS A 135 32.50 15.97 13.96
N LEU A 136 32.86 14.69 13.99
CA LEU A 136 33.06 13.88 15.19
C LEU A 136 34.54 13.86 15.56
#